data_AF-A0A4Z1R8J6-F1
#
_entry.id   AF-A0A4Z1R8J6-F1
#
_cell.length_a   1.000
_cell.length_b   1.000
_cell.length_c   1.000
_cell.angle_alpha   90.00
_cell.angle_beta   90.00
_cell.angle_gamma   90.00
#
_symmetry.space_group_name_H-M   'P 1'
#
loop_
_entity.id
_entity.type
_entity.pdbx_description
1 polymer ?
#
loop_
_entity_poly.entity_id
_entity_poly.type
_entity_poly.pdbx_seq_one_letter_code
_entity_poly.pdbx_strand_id
1 'polypeptide(L)'
;MSRGLIDAGFDVARAFDAWDVAVDTYRYNIGDHVEEVDLGNLMAVVPKIMALAPDIIVGGPPCQDYSTAGKHKEGENASLTIAYAIIVATVKPEWFLMENVLPALTSKAWKEAKSILTYAGYGISETKIDCSLYGAPQRRKRLMVIGRIGERPGFVASALHNARTEHPTTVRDLLRSARHWGTDFLLGPNPKWDDFQFTINGFAYSRPYTGGRGVRSIDEPMPTVTRTSLERPAKKYRSNPHPDDPVPADQAWKPTVRQIQQIQGFPQRWEWPFGNNRDIMQMIANGVPAPTARIIGQVILARHRGESAPEIEGAFRGWLRHSNRKERTISNVMSSLARARRMLRGRTYADPRAEVEALEATAGFDDLKKGTKSDLRQALRLYSNYLDAKASNRAHTQSITAEAPGPIPTIDLVAMMRGITSETDKYHSEIGPVPDDASRTGT
;
A
#
# COMPACT_ATOMS: atom_id res chain seq x y z
N MET A 1 2.70 7.24 -4.67
CA MET A 1 2.71 5.88 -5.26
C MET A 1 3.35 5.88 -6.63
N SER A 2 2.76 6.53 -7.65
CA SER A 2 3.22 6.49 -9.04
C SER A 2 4.71 6.80 -9.23
N ARG A 3 5.22 7.91 -8.68
CA ARG A 3 6.66 8.26 -8.78
C ARG A 3 7.59 7.10 -8.38
N GLY A 4 7.33 6.48 -7.23
CA GLY A 4 8.14 5.36 -6.74
C GLY A 4 8.03 4.12 -7.61
N LEU A 5 6.84 3.81 -8.14
CA LEU A 5 6.66 2.68 -9.07
C LEU A 5 7.35 2.96 -10.41
N ILE A 6 7.30 4.18 -10.94
CA ILE A 6 8.06 4.56 -12.14
C ILE A 6 9.56 4.36 -11.88
N ASP A 7 10.07 4.79 -10.73
CA ASP A 7 11.48 4.58 -10.35
C ASP A 7 11.85 3.09 -10.20
N ALA A 8 10.87 2.21 -9.97
CA ALA A 8 11.06 0.77 -9.94
C ALA A 8 11.06 0.15 -11.35
N GLY A 9 10.57 0.86 -12.37
CA GLY A 9 10.47 0.41 -13.75
C GLY A 9 9.05 0.07 -14.22
N PHE A 10 8.01 0.57 -13.54
CA PHE A 10 6.64 0.48 -14.04
C PHE A 10 6.34 1.61 -15.04
N ASP A 11 5.50 1.30 -16.01
CA ASP A 11 4.84 2.30 -16.85
C ASP A 11 3.44 2.60 -16.30
N VAL A 12 3.03 3.87 -16.27
CA VAL A 12 1.73 4.28 -15.74
C VAL A 12 0.81 4.63 -16.91
N ALA A 13 0.00 3.65 -17.32
CA ALA A 13 -0.93 3.83 -18.45
C ALA A 13 -2.04 4.86 -18.18
N ARG A 14 -2.51 4.94 -16.93
CA ARG A 14 -3.56 5.88 -16.49
C ARG A 14 -3.56 6.06 -14.98
N ALA A 15 -3.95 7.25 -14.53
CA ALA A 15 -4.23 7.58 -13.13
C ALA A 15 -5.61 8.23 -12.99
N PHE A 16 -6.22 8.08 -11.82
CA PHE A 16 -7.55 8.58 -11.50
C PHE A 16 -7.54 9.14 -10.08
N ASP A 17 -8.14 10.31 -9.88
CA ASP A 17 -8.41 10.89 -8.56
C ASP A 17 -9.64 11.80 -8.67
N ALA A 18 -10.38 12.00 -7.59
CA ALA A 18 -11.55 12.88 -7.57
C ALA A 18 -11.20 14.32 -7.17
N TRP A 19 -9.97 14.55 -6.71
CA TRP A 19 -9.52 15.86 -6.25
C TRP A 19 -8.80 16.63 -7.36
N ASP A 20 -9.50 17.59 -7.95
CA ASP A 20 -9.02 18.52 -9.00
C ASP A 20 -7.59 19.04 -8.78
N VAL A 21 -7.28 19.60 -7.60
CA VAL A 21 -5.94 20.13 -7.29
C VAL A 21 -4.86 19.05 -7.32
N ALA A 22 -5.19 17.83 -6.89
CA ALA A 22 -4.27 16.71 -6.94
C ALA A 22 -4.08 16.20 -8.38
N VAL A 23 -5.15 16.18 -9.18
CA VAL A 23 -5.11 15.84 -10.61
C VAL A 23 -4.22 16.81 -11.38
N ASP A 24 -4.40 18.12 -11.19
CA ASP A 24 -3.59 19.13 -11.87
C ASP A 24 -2.13 19.09 -11.44
N THR A 25 -1.87 18.86 -10.14
CA THR A 25 -0.51 18.69 -9.63
C THR A 25 0.15 17.42 -10.18
N TYR A 26 -0.61 16.33 -10.31
CA TYR A 26 -0.13 15.09 -10.94
C TYR A 26 0.20 15.33 -12.41
N ARG A 27 -0.69 16.00 -13.14
CA ARG A 27 -0.51 16.34 -14.55
C ARG A 27 0.79 17.09 -14.78
N TYR A 28 1.07 18.08 -13.95
CA TYR A 28 2.29 18.88 -14.01
C TYR A 28 3.57 18.07 -13.76
N ASN A 29 3.57 17.16 -12.78
CA ASN A 29 4.79 16.49 -12.33
C ASN A 29 5.05 15.11 -12.96
N ILE A 30 3.99 14.40 -13.38
CA ILE A 30 4.06 13.01 -13.86
C ILE A 30 3.60 12.90 -15.32
N GLY A 31 2.52 13.58 -15.71
CA GLY A 31 2.07 13.68 -17.10
C GLY A 31 0.56 13.64 -17.27
N ASP A 32 0.11 13.86 -18.51
CA ASP A 32 -1.29 14.06 -18.90
C ASP A 32 -2.19 12.81 -18.83
N HIS A 33 -1.64 11.67 -18.43
CA HIS A 33 -2.38 10.41 -18.31
C HIS A 33 -3.17 10.32 -16.98
N VAL A 34 -3.64 11.44 -16.44
CA VAL A 34 -4.48 11.52 -15.23
C VAL A 34 -5.83 12.11 -15.56
N GLU A 35 -6.88 11.52 -14.97
CA GLU A 35 -8.26 11.95 -15.16
C GLU A 35 -8.91 12.26 -13.81
N GLU A 36 -9.66 13.36 -13.76
CA GLU A 36 -10.52 13.69 -12.63
C GLU A 36 -11.80 12.86 -12.71
N VAL A 37 -11.96 11.93 -11.78
CA VAL A 37 -13.15 11.06 -11.72
C VAL A 37 -13.37 10.52 -10.32
N ASP A 38 -14.64 10.45 -9.93
CA ASP A 38 -15.04 9.72 -8.74
C ASP A 38 -14.99 8.20 -9.00
N LEU A 39 -14.09 7.51 -8.29
CA LEU A 39 -13.92 6.06 -8.34
C LEU A 39 -15.10 5.29 -7.71
N GLY A 40 -16.01 5.97 -7.01
CA GLY A 40 -17.31 5.44 -6.61
C GLY A 40 -18.25 5.20 -7.80
N ASN A 41 -18.07 5.93 -8.91
CA ASN A 41 -18.84 5.71 -10.14
C ASN A 41 -18.23 4.58 -11.00
N LEU A 42 -18.47 3.34 -10.56
CA LEU A 42 -17.95 2.13 -11.19
C LEU A 42 -18.32 2.02 -12.68
N MET A 43 -19.52 2.44 -13.06
CA MET A 43 -20.00 2.37 -14.45
C MET A 43 -19.21 3.30 -15.38
N ALA A 44 -18.74 4.45 -14.88
CA ALA A 44 -17.90 5.37 -15.64
C ALA A 44 -16.45 4.90 -15.74
N VAL A 45 -15.92 4.27 -14.68
CA VAL A 45 -14.48 3.97 -14.57
C VAL A 45 -14.12 2.59 -15.11
N VAL A 46 -14.87 1.54 -14.77
CA VAL A 46 -14.50 0.15 -15.10
C VAL A 46 -14.30 -0.06 -16.60
N PRO A 47 -15.18 0.41 -17.51
CA PRO A 47 -14.98 0.24 -18.95
C PRO A 47 -13.67 0.89 -19.44
N LYS A 48 -13.31 2.06 -18.90
CA LYS A 48 -12.07 2.77 -19.24
C LYS A 48 -10.84 1.97 -18.82
N ILE A 49 -10.85 1.42 -17.60
CA ILE A 49 -9.73 0.60 -17.12
C ILE A 49 -9.63 -0.71 -17.89
N MET A 50 -10.75 -1.37 -18.20
CA MET A 50 -10.75 -2.59 -19.00
C MET A 50 -10.16 -2.36 -20.40
N ALA A 51 -10.47 -1.23 -21.04
CA ALA A 51 -9.92 -0.88 -22.35
C ALA A 51 -8.39 -0.70 -22.34
N LEU A 52 -7.79 -0.40 -21.19
CA LEU A 52 -6.33 -0.27 -21.02
C LEU A 52 -5.65 -1.63 -20.79
N ALA A 53 -6.40 -2.67 -20.40
CA ALA A 53 -5.88 -4.00 -20.07
C ALA A 53 -4.61 -4.00 -19.18
N PRO A 54 -4.64 -3.37 -17.99
CA PRO A 54 -3.43 -3.18 -17.18
C PRO A 54 -2.93 -4.51 -16.56
N ASP A 55 -1.61 -4.67 -16.49
CA ASP A 55 -0.98 -5.78 -15.75
C ASP A 55 -1.18 -5.67 -14.23
N ILE A 56 -1.29 -4.43 -13.73
CA ILE A 56 -1.44 -4.13 -12.31
C ILE A 56 -2.37 -2.93 -12.07
N ILE A 57 -3.21 -3.03 -11.04
CA ILE A 57 -3.93 -1.89 -10.47
C ILE A 57 -3.33 -1.54 -9.10
N VAL A 58 -3.03 -0.26 -8.88
CA VAL A 58 -2.47 0.23 -7.62
C VAL A 58 -3.33 1.37 -7.06
N GLY A 59 -3.58 1.37 -5.76
CA GLY A 59 -4.41 2.42 -5.15
C GLY A 59 -4.34 2.48 -3.64
N GLY A 60 -4.82 3.58 -3.08
CA GLY A 60 -4.96 3.79 -1.64
C GLY A 60 -6.34 4.36 -1.32
N PRO A 61 -7.40 3.54 -1.30
CA PRO A 61 -8.75 4.04 -1.04
C PRO A 61 -8.79 4.77 0.31
N PRO A 62 -9.55 5.87 0.42
CA PRO A 62 -9.54 6.71 1.61
C PRO A 62 -9.98 5.93 2.84
N CYS A 63 -9.30 6.20 3.95
CA CYS A 63 -9.46 5.48 5.21
C CYS A 63 -10.10 6.36 6.31
N GLN A 64 -10.79 7.45 5.93
CA GLN A 64 -11.18 8.51 6.86
C GLN A 64 -12.17 8.03 7.96
N ASP A 65 -12.88 6.92 7.74
CA ASP A 65 -13.77 6.29 8.73
C ASP A 65 -13.03 5.48 9.82
N TYR A 66 -11.70 5.27 9.68
CA TYR A 66 -10.92 4.37 10.53
C TYR A 66 -9.95 5.08 11.47
N SER A 67 -10.01 6.42 11.55
CA SER A 67 -9.17 7.17 12.48
C SER A 67 -9.67 7.03 13.92
N THR A 68 -8.74 6.80 14.85
CA THR A 68 -8.98 6.71 16.30
C THR A 68 -9.48 8.02 16.95
N ALA A 69 -9.67 9.08 16.16
CA ALA A 69 -9.99 10.43 16.61
C ALA A 69 -11.32 10.92 16.00
N GLY A 70 -12.41 10.18 16.21
CA GLY A 70 -13.75 10.62 15.80
C GLY A 70 -14.76 9.49 15.83
N LYS A 71 -16.01 9.82 16.17
CA LYS A 71 -17.12 8.87 16.37
C LYS A 71 -17.24 7.89 15.19
N HIS A 72 -17.29 6.59 15.51
CA HIS A 72 -17.58 5.49 14.59
C HIS A 72 -18.92 5.67 13.88
N LYS A 73 -18.92 6.31 12.71
CA LYS A 73 -19.94 6.13 11.68
C LYS A 73 -19.21 5.61 10.45
N GLU A 74 -19.32 4.31 10.19
CA GLU A 74 -18.98 3.74 8.88
C GLU A 74 -20.00 4.30 7.88
N GLY A 75 -19.55 5.18 6.98
CA GLY A 75 -20.42 5.87 6.03
C GLY A 75 -19.58 6.48 4.90
N GLU A 76 -20.00 6.18 3.66
CA GLU A 76 -19.39 6.61 2.39
C GLU A 76 -17.94 6.16 2.13
N ASN A 77 -16.96 6.30 3.04
CA ASN A 77 -15.56 5.90 2.75
C ASN A 77 -15.34 4.38 2.79
N ALA A 78 -16.10 3.65 3.61
CA ALA A 78 -16.17 2.19 3.56
C ALA A 78 -16.56 1.68 2.15
N SER A 79 -17.31 2.47 1.37
CA SER A 79 -17.73 2.12 0.01
C SER A 79 -16.55 2.10 -0.97
N LEU A 80 -15.55 2.97 -0.82
CA LEU A 80 -14.44 3.10 -1.78
C LEU A 80 -13.40 1.97 -1.66
N THR A 81 -13.25 1.36 -0.48
CA THR A 81 -12.44 0.14 -0.34
C THR A 81 -13.11 -1.04 -1.05
N ILE A 82 -14.43 -1.14 -0.99
CA ILE A 82 -15.21 -2.15 -1.71
C ILE A 82 -15.20 -1.85 -3.21
N ALA A 83 -15.37 -0.58 -3.61
CA ALA A 83 -15.28 -0.13 -5.01
C ALA A 83 -13.93 -0.53 -5.63
N TYR A 84 -12.82 -0.28 -4.92
CA TYR A 84 -11.50 -0.74 -5.35
C TYR A 84 -11.46 -2.26 -5.61
N ALA A 85 -12.01 -3.06 -4.69
CA ALA A 85 -12.07 -4.52 -4.85
C ALA A 85 -12.95 -4.94 -6.04
N ILE A 86 -14.08 -4.27 -6.27
CA ILE A 86 -14.96 -4.52 -7.41
C ILE A 86 -14.26 -4.17 -8.73
N ILE A 87 -13.57 -3.03 -8.80
CA ILE A 87 -12.77 -2.64 -9.98
C ILE A 87 -11.74 -3.73 -10.29
N VAL A 88 -10.95 -4.14 -9.31
CA VAL A 88 -9.94 -5.20 -9.50
C VAL A 88 -10.58 -6.52 -9.89
N ALA A 89 -11.66 -6.94 -9.23
CA ALA A 89 -12.34 -8.21 -9.53
C ALA A 89 -13.02 -8.23 -10.91
N THR A 90 -13.40 -7.07 -11.42
CA THR A 90 -14.05 -6.93 -12.74
C THR A 90 -13.03 -6.81 -13.87
N VAL A 91 -12.02 -5.96 -13.70
CA VAL A 91 -10.94 -5.77 -14.69
C VAL A 91 -10.02 -6.99 -14.74
N LYS A 92 -9.82 -7.67 -13.61
CA LYS A 92 -8.92 -8.82 -13.44
C LYS A 92 -7.48 -8.60 -13.93
N PRO A 93 -6.77 -7.54 -13.51
CA PRO A 93 -5.33 -7.43 -13.77
C PRO A 93 -4.56 -8.61 -13.17
N GLU A 94 -3.38 -8.96 -13.70
CA GLU A 94 -2.57 -10.04 -13.11
C GLU A 94 -2.24 -9.74 -11.64
N TRP A 95 -1.97 -8.46 -11.33
CA TRP A 95 -1.59 -7.98 -10.01
C TRP A 95 -2.50 -6.87 -9.47
N PHE A 96 -2.53 -6.72 -8.15
CA PHE A 96 -2.95 -5.46 -7.53
C PHE A 96 -2.08 -5.11 -6.32
N LEU A 97 -2.00 -3.82 -6.00
CA LEU A 97 -1.39 -3.29 -4.77
C LEU A 97 -2.33 -2.25 -4.14
N MET A 98 -2.85 -2.56 -2.96
CA MET A 98 -3.61 -1.61 -2.15
C MET A 98 -2.77 -1.14 -0.96
N GLU A 99 -2.64 0.17 -0.79
CA GLU A 99 -2.12 0.78 0.45
C GLU A 99 -3.27 1.21 1.35
N ASN A 100 -3.08 1.08 2.67
CA ASN A 100 -4.02 1.60 3.64
C ASN A 100 -3.34 1.85 5.01
N VAL A 101 -4.04 2.47 5.97
CA VAL A 101 -3.54 2.56 7.36
C VAL A 101 -3.74 1.23 8.11
N LEU A 102 -2.97 1.01 9.18
CA LEU A 102 -3.01 -0.24 9.93
C LEU A 102 -4.41 -0.64 10.48
N PRO A 103 -5.24 0.28 11.00
CA PRO A 103 -6.59 -0.06 11.46
C PRO A 103 -7.49 -0.67 10.38
N ALA A 104 -7.23 -0.40 9.10
CA ALA A 104 -8.02 -0.95 7.99
C ALA A 104 -8.00 -2.49 7.97
N LEU A 105 -6.93 -3.11 8.47
CA LEU A 105 -6.77 -4.58 8.50
C LEU A 105 -7.91 -5.30 9.23
N THR A 106 -8.52 -4.65 10.23
CA THR A 106 -9.60 -5.24 11.04
C THR A 106 -10.99 -4.71 10.66
N SER A 107 -11.08 -3.81 9.67
CA SER A 107 -12.33 -3.18 9.25
C SER A 107 -13.31 -4.17 8.60
N LYS A 108 -14.61 -3.85 8.65
CA LYS A 108 -15.64 -4.61 7.93
C LYS A 108 -15.46 -4.50 6.42
N ALA A 109 -15.23 -3.28 5.91
CA ALA A 109 -15.00 -3.05 4.48
C ALA A 109 -13.82 -3.85 3.92
N TRP A 110 -12.70 -3.95 4.65
CA TRP A 110 -11.58 -4.77 4.20
C TRP A 110 -11.91 -6.27 4.19
N LYS A 111 -12.63 -6.78 5.19
CA LYS A 111 -13.06 -8.19 5.20
C LYS A 111 -13.93 -8.53 3.98
N GLU A 112 -14.82 -7.62 3.60
CA GLU A 112 -15.68 -7.76 2.43
C GLU A 112 -14.87 -7.66 1.12
N ALA A 113 -14.07 -6.60 0.96
CA ALA A 113 -13.17 -6.41 -0.17
C ALA A 113 -12.22 -7.60 -0.39
N LYS A 114 -11.63 -8.13 0.70
CA LYS A 114 -10.79 -9.33 0.66
C LYS A 114 -11.56 -10.56 0.17
N SER A 115 -12.82 -10.71 0.56
CA SER A 115 -13.66 -11.82 0.10
C SER A 115 -13.93 -11.73 -1.39
N ILE A 116 -14.27 -10.53 -1.90
CA ILE A 116 -14.46 -10.25 -3.33
C ILE A 116 -13.20 -10.62 -4.12
N LEU A 117 -12.03 -10.13 -3.68
CA LEU A 117 -10.74 -10.38 -4.33
C LEU A 117 -10.34 -11.87 -4.29
N THR A 118 -10.58 -12.55 -3.16
CA THR A 118 -10.29 -13.99 -3.04
C THR A 118 -11.19 -14.79 -3.97
N TYR A 119 -12.49 -14.46 -4.04
CA TYR A 119 -13.44 -15.12 -4.93
C TYR A 119 -13.13 -14.86 -6.42
N ALA A 120 -12.57 -13.68 -6.73
CA ALA A 120 -12.05 -13.36 -8.07
C ALA A 120 -10.77 -14.14 -8.44
N GLY A 121 -10.19 -14.92 -7.51
CA GLY A 121 -9.07 -15.82 -7.76
C GLY A 121 -7.70 -15.26 -7.35
N TYR A 122 -7.64 -14.19 -6.56
CA TYR A 122 -6.36 -13.62 -6.12
C TYR A 122 -5.82 -14.31 -4.85
N GLY A 123 -4.54 -14.66 -4.90
CA GLY A 123 -3.75 -14.89 -3.68
C GLY A 123 -3.35 -13.58 -3.05
N ILE A 124 -3.62 -13.38 -1.76
CA ILE A 124 -3.46 -12.09 -1.09
C ILE A 124 -2.36 -12.16 -0.02
N SER A 125 -1.45 -11.19 -0.02
CA SER A 125 -0.46 -10.96 1.02
C SER A 125 -0.73 -9.64 1.75
N GLU A 126 -1.10 -9.71 3.02
CA GLU A 126 -1.31 -8.53 3.89
C GLU A 126 -0.05 -8.30 4.73
N THR A 127 0.65 -7.19 4.52
CA THR A 127 1.91 -6.89 5.23
C THR A 127 1.86 -5.53 5.90
N LYS A 128 2.28 -5.48 7.18
CA LYS A 128 2.48 -4.24 7.91
C LYS A 128 3.89 -3.73 7.64
N ILE A 129 4.00 -2.55 7.03
CA ILE A 129 5.27 -1.94 6.65
C ILE A 129 5.50 -0.69 7.50
N ASP A 130 6.70 -0.57 8.07
CA ASP A 130 7.24 0.68 8.58
C ASP A 130 8.11 1.30 7.48
N CYS A 131 7.67 2.43 6.90
CA CYS A 131 8.35 3.05 5.76
C CYS A 131 9.82 3.41 6.06
N SER A 132 10.19 3.56 7.35
CA SER A 132 11.58 3.78 7.76
C SER A 132 12.51 2.62 7.43
N LEU A 133 12.00 1.40 7.34
CA LEU A 133 12.76 0.23 6.91
C LEU A 133 12.75 0.05 5.38
N TYR A 134 12.10 0.95 4.65
CA TYR A 134 11.93 0.91 3.19
C TYR A 134 12.26 2.29 2.60
N GLY A 135 13.37 2.87 3.05
CA GLY A 135 14.03 4.02 2.42
C GLY A 135 13.41 5.41 2.65
N ALA A 136 12.29 5.52 3.37
CA ALA A 136 11.73 6.83 3.72
C ALA A 136 12.16 7.22 5.15
N PRO A 137 12.63 8.45 5.44
CA PRO A 137 13.09 8.81 6.78
C PRO A 137 11.95 9.14 7.75
N GLN A 138 10.97 8.24 7.84
CA GLN A 138 9.70 8.46 8.51
C GLN A 138 9.16 7.17 9.14
N ARG A 139 8.83 7.20 10.43
CA ARG A 139 8.04 6.18 11.14
C ARG A 139 6.58 6.25 10.71
N ARG A 140 6.32 5.83 9.47
CA ARG A 140 4.99 5.73 8.86
C ARG A 140 4.63 4.27 8.69
N LYS A 141 3.75 3.77 9.55
CA LYS A 141 3.28 2.39 9.47
C LYS A 141 2.05 2.29 8.57
N ARG A 142 2.08 1.39 7.59
CA ARG A 142 1.01 1.17 6.60
C ARG A 142 0.74 -0.30 6.38
N LEU A 143 -0.50 -0.60 6.03
CA LEU A 143 -0.90 -1.88 5.49
C LEU A 143 -0.64 -1.84 3.98
N MET A 144 0.13 -2.80 3.49
CA MET A 144 0.26 -3.09 2.06
C MET A 144 -0.42 -4.41 1.79
N VAL A 145 -1.36 -4.42 0.85
CA VAL A 145 -2.03 -5.62 0.38
C VAL A 145 -1.64 -5.84 -1.06
N ILE A 146 -0.92 -6.92 -1.32
CA ILE A 146 -0.49 -7.31 -2.66
C ILE A 146 -1.22 -8.58 -3.05
N GLY A 147 -1.85 -8.57 -4.21
CA GLY A 147 -2.48 -9.75 -4.77
C GLY A 147 -2.00 -10.07 -6.17
N ARG A 148 -2.03 -11.35 -6.51
CA ARG A 148 -1.80 -11.86 -7.87
C ARG A 148 -2.74 -13.01 -8.17
N ILE A 149 -3.30 -13.05 -9.38
CA ILE A 149 -4.20 -14.14 -9.80
C ILE A 149 -3.53 -15.50 -9.62
N GLY A 150 -4.27 -16.44 -9.03
CA GLY A 150 -3.89 -17.85 -8.87
C GLY A 150 -2.83 -18.13 -7.81
N GLU A 151 -2.11 -17.14 -7.29
CA GLU A 151 -1.14 -17.37 -6.21
C GLU A 151 -1.83 -17.80 -4.91
N ARG A 152 -1.08 -18.40 -4.00
CA ARG A 152 -1.55 -18.66 -2.64
C ARG A 152 -1.46 -17.41 -1.76
N PRO A 153 -2.22 -17.34 -0.65
CA PRO A 153 -2.06 -16.27 0.33
C PRO A 153 -0.62 -16.18 0.88
N GLY A 154 -0.14 -14.95 1.11
CA GLY A 154 1.18 -14.68 1.68
C GLY A 154 2.38 -14.89 0.75
N PHE A 155 2.16 -15.11 -0.55
CA PHE A 155 3.20 -15.46 -1.53
C PHE A 155 4.37 -14.46 -1.68
N VAL A 156 4.22 -13.19 -1.28
CA VAL A 156 5.29 -12.17 -1.29
C VAL A 156 5.78 -11.75 0.11
N ALA A 157 5.26 -12.34 1.18
CA ALA A 157 5.56 -11.89 2.54
C ALA A 157 7.05 -11.98 2.91
N SER A 158 7.72 -13.08 2.52
CA SER A 158 9.17 -13.26 2.75
C SER A 158 10.02 -12.30 1.92
N ALA A 159 9.64 -12.05 0.66
CA ALA A 159 10.34 -11.11 -0.20
C ALA A 159 10.26 -9.68 0.34
N LEU A 160 9.08 -9.24 0.81
CA LEU A 160 8.93 -7.94 1.49
C LEU A 160 9.75 -7.88 2.78
N HIS A 161 9.72 -8.93 3.60
CA HIS A 161 10.49 -8.99 4.83
C HIS A 161 11.99 -8.81 4.58
N ASN A 162 12.52 -9.47 3.55
CA ASN A 162 13.93 -9.44 3.15
C ASN A 162 14.34 -8.14 2.46
N ALA A 163 13.38 -7.39 1.89
CA ALA A 163 13.64 -6.10 1.26
C ALA A 163 13.85 -4.95 2.28
N ARG A 164 13.64 -5.21 3.58
CA ARG A 164 13.84 -4.22 4.63
C ARG A 164 15.32 -3.94 4.85
N THR A 165 15.64 -2.68 5.14
CA THR A 165 16.94 -2.33 5.70
C THR A 165 17.07 -2.85 7.13
N GLU A 166 18.30 -3.13 7.56
CA GLU A 166 18.58 -3.53 8.95
C GLU A 166 18.24 -2.43 9.96
N HIS A 167 18.49 -1.18 9.56
CA HIS A 167 18.24 0.00 10.38
C HIS A 167 17.23 0.94 9.71
N PRO A 168 16.37 1.62 10.50
CA PRO A 168 15.50 2.68 10.01
C PRO A 168 16.29 3.81 9.33
N THR A 169 15.82 4.24 8.17
CA THR A 169 16.35 5.42 7.45
C THR A 169 16.10 6.67 8.29
N THR A 170 17.14 7.47 8.50
CA THR A 170 17.07 8.72 9.25
C THR A 170 17.00 9.92 8.30
N VAL A 171 16.62 11.09 8.82
CA VAL A 171 16.67 12.32 8.02
C VAL A 171 18.11 12.62 7.60
N ARG A 172 19.10 12.31 8.45
CA ARG A 172 20.52 12.45 8.11
C ARG A 172 20.93 11.56 6.94
N ASP A 173 20.41 10.32 6.85
CA ASP A 173 20.68 9.45 5.71
C ASP A 173 20.13 10.01 4.40
N LEU A 174 18.93 10.60 4.45
CA LEU A 174 18.35 11.32 3.31
C LEU A 174 19.24 12.52 2.92
N LEU A 175 19.71 13.29 3.89
CA LEU A 175 20.59 14.45 3.67
C LEU A 175 21.99 14.05 3.16
N ARG A 176 22.48 12.85 3.47
CA ARG A 176 23.78 12.33 3.02
C ARG A 176 23.72 11.66 1.64
N SER A 177 22.68 10.86 1.40
CA SER A 177 22.51 10.07 0.15
C SER A 177 22.39 10.96 -1.08
N ALA A 178 21.82 12.15 -0.90
CA ALA A 178 21.95 13.33 -1.75
C ALA A 178 23.28 13.52 -2.49
N ARG A 179 24.41 13.18 -1.85
CA ARG A 179 25.76 13.37 -2.41
C ARG A 179 26.24 12.21 -3.31
N HIS A 180 25.62 11.03 -3.24
CA HIS A 180 26.15 9.79 -3.85
C HIS A 180 25.30 9.25 -5.01
N TRP A 181 24.03 9.65 -5.12
CA TRP A 181 23.07 8.93 -5.96
C TRP A 181 22.75 9.55 -7.32
N GLY A 182 23.49 10.54 -7.84
CA GLY A 182 23.24 11.12 -9.18
C GLY A 182 21.78 11.54 -9.45
N THR A 183 20.97 11.62 -8.41
CA THR A 183 19.54 11.85 -8.40
C THR A 183 19.32 12.96 -7.40
N ASP A 184 18.58 13.98 -7.83
CA ASP A 184 18.36 15.23 -7.13
C ASP A 184 17.62 15.03 -5.80
N PHE A 185 18.34 14.61 -4.76
CA PHE A 185 17.86 14.69 -3.39
C PHE A 185 18.78 15.64 -2.63
N LEU A 186 18.17 16.67 -2.03
CA LEU A 186 18.64 17.66 -1.03
C LEU A 186 20.00 18.38 -1.16
N LEU A 187 21.08 17.71 -1.56
CA LEU A 187 22.41 18.30 -1.80
C LEU A 187 22.91 17.95 -3.21
N GLY A 188 22.02 18.08 -4.21
CA GLY A 188 22.47 18.24 -5.60
C GLY A 188 23.49 19.40 -5.70
N PRO A 189 24.09 19.67 -6.87
CA PRO A 189 25.21 20.61 -7.04
C PRO A 189 24.93 22.06 -6.57
N ASN A 190 23.69 22.37 -6.14
CA ASN A 190 23.29 23.64 -5.57
C ASN A 190 22.42 23.44 -4.30
N PRO A 191 23.01 23.08 -3.15
CA PRO A 191 22.26 22.93 -1.90
C PRO A 191 21.69 24.29 -1.48
N LYS A 192 20.38 24.37 -1.20
CA LYS A 192 19.78 25.62 -0.73
C LYS A 192 20.21 25.87 0.72
N TRP A 193 20.43 27.13 1.09
CA TRP A 193 20.86 27.55 2.44
C TRP A 193 20.03 26.93 3.57
N ASP A 194 18.72 26.79 3.38
CA ASP A 194 17.81 26.17 4.35
C ASP A 194 18.13 24.68 4.62
N ASP A 195 18.62 23.93 3.64
CA ASP A 195 18.96 22.51 3.80
C ASP A 195 20.26 22.34 4.59
N PHE A 196 21.21 23.26 4.37
CA PHE A 196 22.44 23.34 5.16
C PHE A 196 22.13 23.72 6.62
N GLN A 197 21.27 24.72 6.83
CA GLN A 197 20.84 25.12 8.16
C GLN A 197 20.08 23.99 8.89
N PHE A 198 19.22 23.25 8.19
CA PHE A 198 18.54 22.10 8.75
C PHE A 198 19.53 21.00 9.18
N THR A 199 20.52 20.73 8.33
CA THR A 199 21.55 19.71 8.59
C THR A 199 22.43 20.07 9.79
N ILE A 200 22.83 21.34 9.91
CA ILE A 200 23.63 21.84 11.04
C ILE A 200 22.82 21.90 12.33
N ASN A 201 21.57 22.38 12.27
CA ASN A 201 20.72 22.47 13.45
C ASN A 201 20.53 21.09 14.08
N GLY A 202 20.34 20.05 13.25
CA GLY A 202 20.28 18.67 13.72
C GLY A 202 18.95 18.28 14.37
N PHE A 203 18.03 19.21 14.58
CA PHE A 203 16.73 18.96 15.20
C PHE A 203 15.60 19.59 14.40
N ALA A 204 14.43 18.96 14.36
CA ALA A 204 13.25 19.49 13.68
C ALA A 204 11.99 19.42 14.53
N TYR A 205 11.07 20.35 14.29
CA TYR A 205 9.72 20.25 14.80
C TYR A 205 9.02 18.97 14.34
N SER A 206 8.32 18.36 15.27
CA SER A 206 7.24 17.45 14.97
C SER A 206 6.02 17.85 15.77
N ARG A 207 4.84 17.95 15.14
CA ARG A 207 3.62 18.18 15.91
C ARG A 207 3.39 16.98 16.85
N PRO A 208 3.33 17.20 18.16
CA PRO A 208 3.14 16.11 19.12
C PRO A 208 1.71 15.58 19.02
N TYR A 209 1.58 14.26 18.88
CA TYR A 209 0.29 13.56 18.98
C TYR A 209 0.18 12.95 20.37
N THR A 210 -0.96 13.17 21.05
CA THR A 210 -1.31 12.55 22.35
C THR A 210 -0.15 12.51 23.37
N GLY A 211 0.45 13.66 23.67
CA GLY A 211 1.52 13.75 24.66
C GLY A 211 2.89 13.23 24.22
N GLY A 212 3.11 12.93 22.94
CA GLY A 212 4.43 12.58 22.41
C GLY A 212 5.39 13.77 22.28
N ARG A 213 6.64 13.48 21.94
CA ARG A 213 7.71 14.47 21.65
C ARG A 213 7.33 15.44 20.52
N GLY A 214 7.75 16.69 20.71
CA GLY A 214 7.50 17.85 19.86
C GLY A 214 8.73 18.26 19.04
N VAL A 215 9.88 17.65 19.34
CA VAL A 215 11.15 17.87 18.64
C VAL A 215 11.83 16.52 18.40
N ARG A 216 12.43 16.35 17.22
CA ARG A 216 13.15 15.14 16.81
C ARG A 216 14.56 15.46 16.39
N SER A 217 15.49 14.53 16.61
CA SER A 217 16.80 14.58 15.97
C SER A 217 16.68 14.18 14.50
N ILE A 218 17.55 14.71 13.64
CA ILE A 218 17.69 14.22 12.25
C ILE A 218 18.38 12.85 12.18
N ASP A 219 19.00 12.39 13.28
CA ASP A 219 19.59 11.06 13.44
C ASP A 219 18.55 9.96 13.79
N GLU A 220 17.27 10.31 13.79
CA GLU A 220 16.16 9.35 13.89
C GLU A 220 15.16 9.60 12.74
N PRO A 221 14.32 8.61 12.40
CA PRO A 221 13.25 8.85 11.44
C PRO A 221 12.18 9.77 12.05
N MET A 222 11.66 10.69 11.23
CA MET A 222 10.60 11.61 11.65
C MET A 222 9.28 10.87 11.92
N PRO A 223 8.36 11.42 12.74
CA PRO A 223 7.01 10.89 12.82
C PRO A 223 6.29 11.04 11.47
N THR A 224 5.14 10.38 11.36
CA THR A 224 4.33 10.42 10.14
C THR A 224 4.07 11.86 9.70
N VAL A 225 4.34 12.16 8.43
CA VAL A 225 4.00 13.44 7.81
C VAL A 225 2.48 13.54 7.71
N THR A 226 1.96 14.63 8.25
CA THR A 226 0.53 14.98 8.27
C THR A 226 0.37 16.36 7.64
N ARG A 227 -0.88 16.74 7.32
CA ARG A 227 -1.18 18.09 6.82
C ARG A 227 -0.69 19.21 7.76
N THR A 228 -0.52 18.88 9.05
CA THR A 228 -0.12 19.82 10.10
C THR A 228 1.38 19.77 10.44
N SER A 229 2.19 19.03 9.69
CA SER A 229 3.61 18.84 10.00
C SER A 229 4.48 20.10 9.91
N LEU A 230 4.00 21.17 9.29
CA LEU A 230 4.68 22.47 9.27
C LEU A 230 4.35 23.35 10.48
N GLU A 231 3.36 22.94 11.28
CA GLU A 231 2.91 23.72 12.43
C GLU A 231 3.86 23.50 13.61
N ARG A 232 4.31 24.61 14.21
CA ARG A 232 5.10 24.58 15.44
C ARG A 232 4.29 23.96 16.58
N PRO A 233 4.95 23.28 17.54
CA PRO A 233 4.30 22.89 18.78
C PRO A 233 3.59 24.07 19.45
N ALA A 234 2.35 23.83 19.89
CA ALA A 234 1.49 24.87 20.45
C ALA A 234 2.14 25.54 21.68
N LYS A 235 1.73 26.77 22.01
CA LYS A 235 2.29 27.51 23.16
C LYS A 235 2.21 26.68 24.46
N LYS A 236 1.09 26.00 24.69
CA LYS A 236 0.90 25.09 25.84
C LYS A 236 1.94 23.98 25.91
N TYR A 237 2.29 23.39 24.77
CA TYR A 237 3.34 22.36 24.70
C TYR A 237 4.71 22.95 25.03
N ARG A 238 5.03 24.13 24.48
CA ARG A 238 6.32 24.79 24.73
C ARG A 238 6.52 25.21 26.18
N SER A 239 5.45 25.48 26.92
CA SER A 239 5.50 25.76 28.36
C SER A 239 5.72 24.53 29.24
N ASN A 240 5.46 23.32 28.71
CA ASN A 240 5.68 22.06 29.41
C ASN A 240 6.05 20.97 28.38
N PRO A 241 7.27 21.02 27.81
CA PRO A 241 7.68 20.13 26.74
C PRO A 241 7.83 18.70 27.25
N HIS A 242 7.83 17.74 26.31
CA HIS A 242 8.09 16.36 26.66
C HIS A 242 9.53 16.20 27.19
N PRO A 243 9.76 15.43 28.26
CA PRO A 243 11.10 15.28 28.86
C PRO A 243 12.15 14.72 27.89
N ASP A 244 11.71 13.86 26.95
CA ASP A 244 12.59 13.28 25.93
C ASP A 244 12.79 14.19 24.68
N ASP A 245 12.27 15.42 24.65
CA ASP A 245 12.64 16.36 23.58
C ASP A 245 14.15 16.65 23.66
N PRO A 246 14.91 16.52 22.56
CA PRO A 246 16.36 16.59 22.60
C PRO A 246 16.86 18.04 22.80
N VAL A 247 16.05 19.01 22.39
CA VAL A 247 16.25 20.45 22.62
C VAL A 247 14.89 21.12 22.80
N PRO A 248 14.85 22.29 23.48
CA PRO A 248 13.67 23.15 23.49
C PRO A 248 13.16 23.45 22.07
N ALA A 249 11.84 23.52 21.90
CA ALA A 249 11.23 23.72 20.59
C ALA A 249 11.71 25.02 19.91
N ASP A 250 11.90 26.12 20.62
CA ASP A 250 12.43 27.36 20.04
C ASP A 250 13.83 27.21 19.39
N GLN A 251 14.61 26.20 19.78
CA GLN A 251 15.93 25.89 19.20
C GLN A 251 15.87 24.92 18.01
N ALA A 252 14.74 24.24 17.79
CA ALA A 252 14.58 23.29 16.70
C ALA A 252 14.28 23.98 15.36
N TRP A 253 14.80 23.40 14.27
CA TRP A 253 14.53 23.88 12.92
C TRP A 253 13.04 23.77 12.56
N LYS A 254 12.55 24.76 11.80
CA LYS A 254 11.22 24.71 11.17
C LYS A 254 11.36 24.13 9.76
N PRO A 255 10.92 22.88 9.51
CA PRO A 255 11.00 22.33 8.16
C PRO A 255 10.24 23.19 7.16
N THR A 256 10.80 23.35 5.97
CA THR A 256 10.10 23.96 4.83
C THR A 256 9.18 22.93 4.16
N VAL A 257 8.23 23.38 3.32
CA VAL A 257 7.45 22.48 2.45
C VAL A 257 8.39 21.58 1.65
N ARG A 258 9.46 22.16 1.10
CA ARG A 258 10.50 21.44 0.36
C ARG A 258 11.17 20.35 1.20
N GLN A 259 11.46 20.58 2.48
CA GLN A 259 12.06 19.53 3.32
C GLN A 259 11.06 18.43 3.66
N ILE A 260 9.81 18.79 3.94
CA ILE A 260 8.77 17.80 4.22
C ILE A 260 8.45 16.94 2.98
N GLN A 261 8.39 17.50 1.77
CA GLN A 261 8.21 16.69 0.56
C GLN A 261 9.36 15.70 0.36
N GLN A 262 10.61 16.07 0.71
CA GLN A 262 11.76 15.18 0.59
C GLN A 262 11.73 14.07 1.63
N ILE A 263 11.32 14.38 2.86
CA ILE A 263 11.05 13.38 3.91
C ILE A 263 9.94 12.41 3.46
N GLN A 264 8.94 12.91 2.73
CA GLN A 264 7.92 12.08 2.07
C GLN A 264 8.45 11.36 0.82
N GLY A 265 9.65 11.68 0.35
CA GLY A 265 10.30 11.02 -0.76
C GLY A 265 9.94 11.55 -2.15
N PHE A 266 9.30 12.71 -2.26
CA PHE A 266 9.16 13.38 -3.55
C PHE A 266 10.52 13.86 -4.06
N PRO A 267 10.80 13.84 -5.38
CA PRO A 267 12.04 14.36 -5.97
C PRO A 267 12.25 15.85 -5.67
N GLN A 268 13.50 16.33 -5.71
CA GLN A 268 13.80 17.76 -5.48
C GLN A 268 13.13 18.70 -6.47
N ARG A 269 12.99 18.25 -7.73
CA ARG A 269 12.31 18.98 -8.80
C ARG A 269 10.78 18.91 -8.75
N TRP A 270 10.20 18.27 -7.72
CA TRP A 270 8.76 18.23 -7.57
C TRP A 270 8.24 19.62 -7.19
N GLU A 271 7.21 20.06 -7.89
CA GLU A 271 6.60 21.38 -7.69
C GLU A 271 5.13 21.24 -7.30
N TRP A 272 4.63 22.28 -6.64
CA TRP A 272 3.26 22.37 -6.15
C TRP A 272 2.60 23.63 -6.70
N PRO A 273 2.33 23.69 -8.02
CA PRO A 273 1.83 24.90 -8.66
C PRO A 273 0.36 25.22 -8.34
N PHE A 274 -0.40 24.24 -7.83
CA PHE A 274 -1.83 24.36 -7.58
C PHE A 274 -2.18 24.16 -6.10
N GLY A 275 -3.25 24.85 -5.67
CA GLY A 275 -3.74 24.82 -4.30
C GLY A 275 -2.99 25.74 -3.34
N ASN A 276 -3.55 25.92 -2.15
CA ASN A 276 -2.91 26.68 -1.08
C ASN A 276 -2.00 25.77 -0.21
N ASN A 277 -1.28 26.34 0.75
CA ASN A 277 -0.39 25.57 1.64
C ASN A 277 -1.08 24.40 2.38
N ARG A 278 -2.37 24.52 2.68
CA ARG A 278 -3.16 23.44 3.32
C ARG A 278 -3.36 22.28 2.34
N ASP A 279 -3.67 22.58 1.08
CA ASP A 279 -3.86 21.59 0.02
C ASP A 279 -2.56 20.87 -0.28
N ILE A 280 -1.47 21.63 -0.46
CA ILE A 280 -0.12 21.10 -0.69
C ILE A 280 0.28 20.11 0.42
N MET A 281 0.13 20.51 1.68
CA MET A 281 0.47 19.63 2.79
C MET A 281 -0.45 18.41 2.91
N GLN A 282 -1.70 18.51 2.46
CA GLN A 282 -2.63 17.38 2.43
C GLN A 282 -2.24 16.38 1.35
N MET A 283 -1.88 16.86 0.15
CA MET A 283 -1.34 16.02 -0.94
C MET A 283 -0.07 15.29 -0.50
N ILE A 284 0.87 16.00 0.13
CA ILE A 284 2.10 15.39 0.65
C ILE A 284 1.76 14.32 1.71
N ALA A 285 0.91 14.63 2.69
CA ALA A 285 0.57 13.72 3.77
C ALA A 285 -0.17 12.45 3.34
N ASN A 286 -1.06 12.59 2.33
CA ASN A 286 -1.83 11.48 1.77
C ASN A 286 -0.96 10.56 0.92
N GLY A 287 0.06 11.09 0.25
CA GLY A 287 0.96 10.30 -0.58
C GLY A 287 1.59 9.12 0.15
N VAL A 288 1.81 8.01 -0.56
CA VAL A 288 2.71 6.93 -0.11
C VAL A 288 4.15 7.33 -0.40
N PRO A 289 5.09 7.21 0.57
CA PRO A 289 6.47 7.61 0.34
C PRO A 289 7.09 6.93 -0.88
N ALA A 290 7.67 7.72 -1.79
CA ALA A 290 8.13 7.20 -3.08
C ALA A 290 9.24 6.14 -2.95
N PRO A 291 10.26 6.28 -2.07
CA PRO A 291 11.26 5.23 -1.84
C PRO A 291 10.64 3.90 -1.39
N THR A 292 9.61 3.96 -0.54
CA THR A 292 8.90 2.76 -0.07
C THR A 292 8.12 2.11 -1.22
N ALA A 293 7.37 2.90 -1.99
CA ALA A 293 6.68 2.41 -3.18
C ALA A 293 7.65 1.80 -4.20
N ARG A 294 8.84 2.38 -4.38
CA ARG A 294 9.89 1.86 -5.25
C ARG A 294 10.37 0.49 -4.82
N ILE A 295 10.72 0.31 -3.55
CA ILE A 295 11.20 -1.00 -3.04
C ILE A 295 10.12 -2.07 -3.17
N ILE A 296 8.86 -1.73 -2.85
CA ILE A 296 7.73 -2.66 -3.04
C ILE A 296 7.55 -3.00 -4.53
N GLY A 297 7.62 -2.00 -5.41
CA GLY A 297 7.58 -2.21 -6.86
C GLY A 297 8.69 -3.14 -7.35
N GLN A 298 9.92 -2.97 -6.87
CA GLN A 298 11.04 -3.85 -7.19
C GLN A 298 10.80 -5.29 -6.73
N VAL A 299 10.21 -5.50 -5.55
CA VAL A 299 9.80 -6.84 -5.08
C VAL A 299 8.75 -7.46 -6.00
N ILE A 300 7.75 -6.69 -6.42
CA ILE A 300 6.71 -7.16 -7.36
C ILE A 300 7.33 -7.53 -8.70
N LEU A 301 8.17 -6.67 -9.28
CA LEU A 301 8.81 -6.93 -10.58
C LEU A 301 9.75 -8.14 -10.54
N ALA A 302 10.58 -8.26 -9.49
CA ALA A 302 11.43 -9.43 -9.31
C ALA A 302 10.61 -10.72 -9.24
N ARG A 303 9.44 -10.68 -8.57
CA ARG A 303 8.53 -11.83 -8.52
C ARG A 303 7.84 -12.09 -9.86
N HIS A 304 7.39 -11.05 -10.57
CA HIS A 304 6.80 -11.19 -11.89
C HIS A 304 7.79 -11.82 -12.90
N ARG A 305 9.06 -11.42 -12.82
CA ARG A 305 10.17 -11.98 -13.62
C ARG A 305 10.66 -13.36 -13.17
N GLY A 306 10.20 -13.84 -12.02
CA GLY A 306 10.62 -15.13 -11.45
C GLY A 306 12.03 -15.15 -10.86
N GLU A 307 12.56 -13.98 -10.54
CA GLU A 307 13.85 -13.78 -9.86
C GLU A 307 13.74 -14.07 -8.35
N SER A 308 12.50 -14.10 -7.82
CA SER A 308 12.21 -14.49 -6.44
C SER A 308 11.13 -15.57 -6.36
N ALA A 309 11.20 -16.37 -5.31
CA ALA A 309 10.19 -17.37 -4.95
C ALA A 309 9.89 -17.25 -3.45
N PRO A 310 8.72 -17.70 -2.96
CA PRO A 310 8.51 -17.76 -1.52
C PRO A 310 9.55 -18.69 -0.93
N GLU A 311 9.97 -18.40 0.29
CA GLU A 311 10.81 -19.31 1.05
C GLU A 311 10.09 -20.66 1.28
N ILE A 312 10.84 -21.76 1.32
CA ILE A 312 10.31 -23.05 1.78
C ILE A 312 10.48 -23.05 3.30
N GLU A 313 9.36 -23.05 4.04
CA GLU A 313 9.40 -23.03 5.50
C GLU A 313 10.27 -24.16 6.07
N GLY A 314 11.22 -23.83 6.96
CA GLY A 314 12.09 -24.82 7.59
C GLY A 314 11.33 -25.92 8.34
N ALA A 315 10.15 -25.59 8.88
CA ALA A 315 9.26 -26.53 9.55
C ALA A 315 8.71 -27.63 8.64
N PHE A 316 8.70 -27.44 7.32
CA PHE A 316 8.30 -28.48 6.36
C PHE A 316 9.21 -29.72 6.44
N ARG A 317 10.52 -29.52 6.61
CA ARG A 317 11.47 -30.62 6.79
C ARG A 317 11.12 -31.43 8.04
N GLY A 318 10.79 -30.74 9.13
CA GLY A 318 10.32 -31.37 10.36
C GLY A 318 9.04 -32.17 10.14
N TRP A 319 8.05 -31.61 9.44
CA TRP A 319 6.80 -32.31 9.11
C TRP A 319 7.02 -33.60 8.33
N LEU A 320 7.94 -33.60 7.36
CA LEU A 320 8.29 -34.81 6.62
C LEU A 320 8.93 -35.90 7.50
N ARG A 321 9.71 -35.53 8.53
CA ARG A 321 10.28 -36.50 9.50
C ARG A 321 9.21 -37.18 10.33
N HIS A 322 8.19 -36.44 10.75
CA HIS A 322 7.07 -37.00 11.53
C HIS A 322 6.24 -38.02 10.73
N SER A 323 6.30 -37.98 9.39
CA SER A 323 5.74 -39.02 8.52
C SER A 323 6.64 -40.27 8.37
N ASN A 324 7.59 -40.47 9.30
CA ASN A 324 8.55 -41.58 9.33
C ASN A 324 9.39 -41.75 8.04
N ARG A 325 9.71 -40.63 7.37
CA ARG A 325 10.53 -40.64 6.13
C ARG A 325 12.01 -40.59 6.47
N LYS A 326 12.82 -41.39 5.76
CA LYS A 326 14.30 -41.38 5.88
C LYS A 326 14.88 -40.04 5.42
N GLU A 327 15.99 -39.58 6.03
CA GLU A 327 16.59 -38.27 5.75
C GLU A 327 17.01 -38.08 4.28
N ARG A 328 17.41 -39.16 3.60
CA ARG A 328 17.69 -39.15 2.14
C ARG A 328 16.44 -38.81 1.34
N THR A 329 15.30 -39.41 1.66
CA THR A 329 14.01 -39.12 1.00
C THR A 329 13.59 -37.67 1.23
N ILE A 330 13.76 -37.17 2.46
CA ILE A 330 13.45 -35.78 2.81
C ILE A 330 14.29 -34.82 1.97
N SER A 331 15.60 -35.07 1.87
CA SER A 331 16.50 -34.24 1.06
C SER A 331 16.14 -34.25 -0.42
N ASN A 332 15.73 -35.41 -0.96
CA ASN A 332 15.23 -35.51 -2.34
C ASN A 332 13.93 -34.72 -2.56
N VAL A 333 12.99 -34.76 -1.61
CA VAL A 333 11.75 -33.98 -1.68
C VAL A 333 12.05 -32.49 -1.67
N MET A 334 12.92 -32.02 -0.77
CA MET A 334 13.32 -30.60 -0.69
C MET A 334 13.98 -30.12 -1.99
N SER A 335 14.89 -30.92 -2.55
CA SER A 335 15.55 -30.62 -3.83
C SER A 335 14.56 -30.58 -4.99
N SER A 336 13.64 -31.54 -5.04
CA SER A 336 12.59 -31.60 -6.06
C SER A 336 11.62 -30.44 -5.96
N LEU A 337 11.22 -30.04 -4.74
CA LEU A 337 10.38 -28.87 -4.49
C LEU A 337 11.08 -27.58 -4.97
N ALA A 338 12.35 -27.39 -4.60
CA ALA A 338 13.13 -26.24 -5.04
C ALA A 338 13.26 -26.20 -6.58
N ARG A 339 13.47 -27.35 -7.22
CA ARG A 339 13.52 -27.46 -8.67
C ARG A 339 12.17 -27.12 -9.32
N ALA A 340 11.07 -27.67 -8.80
CA ALA A 340 9.72 -27.38 -9.30
C ALA A 340 9.41 -25.88 -9.20
N ARG A 341 9.75 -25.23 -8.07
CA ARG A 341 9.58 -23.78 -7.90
C ARG A 341 10.38 -22.96 -8.90
N ARG A 342 11.61 -23.36 -9.22
CA ARG A 342 12.41 -22.69 -10.27
C ARG A 342 11.76 -22.82 -11.64
N MET A 343 11.26 -24.00 -12.00
CA MET A 343 10.55 -24.21 -13.26
C MET A 343 9.27 -23.36 -13.34
N LEU A 344 8.55 -23.24 -12.22
CA LEU A 344 7.38 -22.37 -12.06
C LEU A 344 7.71 -20.87 -11.98
N ARG A 345 8.98 -20.46 -12.17
CA ARG A 345 9.44 -19.06 -12.03
C ARG A 345 8.99 -18.45 -10.69
N GLY A 346 9.09 -19.24 -9.62
CA GLY A 346 8.75 -18.83 -8.27
C GLY A 346 7.25 -18.70 -7.97
N ARG A 347 6.35 -18.97 -8.92
CA ARG A 347 4.91 -18.98 -8.66
C ARG A 347 4.55 -20.09 -7.67
N THR A 348 3.63 -19.81 -6.76
CA THR A 348 3.04 -20.83 -5.90
C THR A 348 1.53 -20.67 -5.87
N TYR A 349 0.80 -21.72 -6.25
CA TYR A 349 -0.63 -21.60 -6.53
C TYR A 349 -1.48 -21.98 -5.33
N ALA A 350 -2.66 -21.36 -5.20
CA ALA A 350 -3.63 -21.74 -4.18
C ALA A 350 -4.22 -23.14 -4.43
N ASP A 351 -4.51 -23.47 -5.69
CA ASP A 351 -4.97 -24.79 -6.11
C ASP A 351 -3.78 -25.71 -6.45
N PRO A 352 -3.61 -26.84 -5.73
CA PRO A 352 -2.52 -27.78 -5.99
C PRO A 352 -2.59 -28.47 -7.36
N ARG A 353 -3.80 -28.59 -7.93
CA ARG A 353 -3.98 -29.16 -9.28
C ARG A 353 -3.47 -28.17 -10.33
N ALA A 354 -3.92 -26.93 -10.26
CA ALA A 354 -3.40 -25.83 -11.08
C ALA A 354 -1.87 -25.67 -10.95
N GLU A 355 -1.30 -25.87 -9.75
CA GLU A 355 0.16 -25.83 -9.55
C GLU A 355 0.89 -26.93 -10.33
N VAL A 356 0.35 -28.15 -10.35
CA VAL A 356 0.91 -29.28 -11.08
C VAL A 356 0.73 -29.09 -12.59
N GLU A 357 -0.45 -28.65 -13.04
CA GLU A 357 -0.71 -28.35 -14.45
C GLU A 357 0.22 -27.25 -14.96
N ALA A 358 0.41 -26.19 -14.17
CA ALA A 358 1.35 -25.12 -14.49
C ALA A 358 2.79 -25.63 -14.57
N LEU A 359 3.19 -26.58 -13.70
CA LEU A 359 4.53 -27.20 -13.75
C LEU A 359 4.69 -28.02 -15.03
N GLU A 360 3.67 -28.80 -15.41
CA GLU A 360 3.69 -29.64 -16.61
C GLU A 360 3.77 -28.82 -17.88
N ALA A 361 3.16 -27.63 -17.90
CA ALA A 361 3.22 -26.69 -19.01
C ALA A 361 4.56 -25.92 -19.12
N THR A 362 5.50 -26.09 -18.18
CA THR A 362 6.79 -25.37 -18.24
C THR A 362 7.71 -25.93 -19.32
N ALA A 363 8.45 -25.03 -19.98
CA ALA A 363 9.45 -25.41 -20.98
C ALA A 363 10.48 -26.40 -20.40
N GLY A 364 10.76 -27.47 -21.14
CA GLY A 364 11.71 -28.51 -20.73
C GLY A 364 11.18 -29.50 -19.69
N PHE A 365 9.91 -29.38 -19.24
CA PHE A 365 9.31 -30.41 -18.40
C PHE A 365 9.21 -31.75 -19.13
N ASP A 366 8.84 -31.73 -20.42
CA ASP A 366 8.62 -32.95 -21.17
C ASP A 366 9.87 -33.79 -21.46
N ASP A 367 11.03 -33.14 -21.49
CA ASP A 367 12.33 -33.80 -21.69
C ASP A 367 12.84 -34.52 -20.44
N LEU A 368 12.17 -34.34 -19.30
CA LEU A 368 12.58 -34.97 -18.04
C LEU A 368 12.29 -36.46 -18.02
N LYS A 369 13.18 -37.22 -17.36
CA LYS A 369 12.95 -38.64 -17.07
C LYS A 369 11.63 -38.82 -16.31
N LYS A 370 10.90 -39.91 -16.61
CA LYS A 370 9.61 -40.25 -15.99
C LYS A 370 9.65 -40.19 -14.44
N GLY A 371 10.71 -40.72 -13.83
CA GLY A 371 10.91 -40.66 -12.38
C GLY A 371 11.01 -39.23 -11.85
N THR A 372 11.81 -38.39 -12.51
CA THR A 372 11.95 -36.96 -12.16
C THR A 372 10.62 -36.21 -12.30
N LYS A 373 9.85 -36.44 -13.37
CA LYS A 373 8.50 -35.85 -13.52
C LYS A 373 7.62 -36.21 -12.33
N SER A 374 7.64 -37.48 -11.90
CA SER A 374 6.89 -37.96 -10.73
C SER A 374 7.33 -37.29 -9.43
N ASP A 375 8.65 -37.19 -9.19
CA ASP A 375 9.21 -36.61 -7.97
C ASP A 375 8.85 -35.13 -7.81
N LEU A 376 8.90 -34.35 -8.90
CA LEU A 376 8.54 -32.92 -8.89
C LEU A 376 7.07 -32.71 -8.50
N ARG A 377 6.15 -33.46 -9.12
CA ARG A 377 4.71 -33.41 -8.78
C ARG A 377 4.46 -33.82 -7.34
N GLN A 378 5.09 -34.89 -6.89
CA GLN A 378 4.92 -35.38 -5.53
C GLN A 378 5.44 -34.37 -4.50
N ALA A 379 6.56 -33.71 -4.78
CA ALA A 379 7.11 -32.69 -3.91
C ALA A 379 6.17 -31.47 -3.74
N LEU A 380 5.55 -31.00 -4.83
CA LEU A 380 4.53 -29.94 -4.77
C LEU A 380 3.31 -30.36 -3.93
N ARG A 381 2.77 -31.56 -4.20
CA ARG A 381 1.62 -32.11 -3.45
C ARG A 381 1.92 -32.25 -1.96
N LEU A 382 3.09 -32.78 -1.60
CA LEU A 382 3.50 -32.91 -0.19
C LEU A 382 3.61 -31.55 0.49
N TYR A 383 4.14 -30.55 -0.21
CA TYR A 383 4.24 -29.20 0.35
C TYR A 383 2.86 -28.55 0.52
N SER A 384 1.94 -28.74 -0.42
CA SER A 384 0.57 -28.29 -0.25
C SER A 384 -0.10 -28.93 0.97
N ASN A 385 -0.01 -30.26 1.10
CA ASN A 385 -0.58 -30.97 2.24
C ASN A 385 -0.03 -30.48 3.59
N TYR A 386 1.26 -30.13 3.62
CA TYR A 386 1.87 -29.52 4.80
C TYR A 386 1.23 -28.16 5.14
N LEU A 387 1.01 -27.32 4.14
CA LEU A 387 0.39 -26.01 4.34
C LEU A 387 -1.08 -26.15 4.77
N ASP A 388 -1.83 -27.09 4.21
CA ASP A 388 -3.23 -27.37 4.58
C ASP A 388 -3.35 -27.89 6.02
N ALA A 389 -2.43 -28.78 6.42
CA ALA A 389 -2.34 -29.26 7.81
C ALA A 389 -2.03 -28.12 8.77
N LYS A 390 -1.13 -27.20 8.39
CA LYS A 390 -0.79 -26.01 9.18
C LYS A 390 -1.96 -25.06 9.31
N ALA A 391 -2.69 -24.80 8.22
CA ALA A 391 -3.86 -23.93 8.22
C ALA A 391 -4.97 -24.50 9.12
N SER A 392 -5.24 -25.80 9.02
CA SER A 392 -6.21 -26.51 9.87
C SER A 392 -5.86 -26.42 11.35
N ASN A 393 -4.59 -26.62 11.72
CA ASN A 393 -4.14 -26.48 13.11
C ASN A 393 -4.34 -25.06 13.64
N ARG A 394 -4.03 -24.04 12.82
CA ARG A 394 -4.24 -22.64 13.19
C ARG A 394 -5.72 -22.32 13.39
N ALA A 395 -6.58 -22.81 12.50
CA ALA A 395 -8.04 -22.64 12.61
C ALA A 395 -8.58 -23.32 13.88
N HIS A 396 -8.10 -24.53 14.20
CA HIS A 396 -8.49 -25.23 15.43
C HIS A 396 -8.07 -24.48 16.71
N THR A 397 -6.86 -23.94 16.75
CA THR A 397 -6.41 -23.10 17.88
C THR A 397 -7.23 -21.81 17.99
N GLN A 398 -7.62 -21.22 16.86
CA GLN A 398 -8.46 -20.01 16.83
C GLN A 398 -9.92 -20.30 17.19
N SER A 399 -10.49 -21.45 16.82
CA SER A 399 -11.86 -21.83 17.16
C SER A 399 -12.04 -22.16 18.65
N ILE A 400 -10.99 -22.65 19.32
CA ILE A 400 -11.00 -22.86 20.78
C ILE A 400 -11.01 -21.51 21.53
N THR A 401 -10.60 -20.42 20.89
CA THR A 401 -10.42 -19.10 21.51
C THR A 401 -11.41 -18.05 21.02
N ALA A 402 -12.33 -18.37 20.13
CA ALA A 402 -13.27 -17.42 19.53
C ALA A 402 -14.73 -17.83 19.77
N GLU A 403 -15.58 -16.86 20.17
CA GLU A 403 -17.04 -17.00 20.10
C GLU A 403 -17.51 -17.21 18.65
N ALA A 404 -18.61 -17.96 18.49
CA ALA A 404 -19.11 -18.44 17.21
C ALA A 404 -19.31 -17.32 16.18
N PRO A 405 -18.91 -17.50 14.91
CA PRO A 405 -19.19 -16.53 13.87
C PRO A 405 -20.70 -16.47 13.62
N GLY A 406 -21.25 -15.25 13.65
CA GLY A 406 -22.62 -14.99 13.22
C GLY A 406 -22.83 -15.34 11.73
N PRO A 407 -24.09 -15.44 11.29
CA PRO A 407 -24.43 -15.88 9.94
C PRO A 407 -23.78 -15.00 8.87
N ILE A 408 -23.37 -15.63 7.77
CA ILE A 408 -22.83 -14.98 6.59
C ILE A 408 -23.94 -14.08 6.00
N PRO A 409 -23.75 -12.76 5.90
CA PRO A 409 -24.77 -11.88 5.34
C PRO A 409 -24.91 -12.13 3.84
N THR A 410 -26.16 -12.32 3.40
CA THR A 410 -26.53 -12.37 1.98
C THR A 410 -26.32 -10.99 1.36
N ILE A 411 -25.48 -10.89 0.33
CA ILE A 411 -25.23 -9.63 -0.37
C ILE A 411 -26.38 -9.37 -1.35
N ASP A 412 -27.18 -8.34 -1.09
CA ASP A 412 -28.21 -7.85 -2.01
C ASP A 412 -27.59 -6.82 -2.98
N LEU A 413 -27.14 -7.32 -4.13
CA LEU A 413 -26.57 -6.52 -5.21
C LEU A 413 -27.56 -5.45 -5.73
N VAL A 414 -28.86 -5.70 -5.64
CA VAL A 414 -29.91 -4.78 -6.12
C VAL A 414 -30.07 -3.61 -5.15
N ALA A 415 -29.96 -3.85 -3.84
CA ALA A 415 -29.98 -2.79 -2.83
C ALA A 415 -28.76 -1.86 -2.94
N MET A 416 -27.56 -2.39 -3.22
CA MET A 416 -26.36 -1.55 -3.44
C MET A 416 -26.47 -0.68 -4.69
N MET A 417 -27.10 -1.17 -5.77
CA MET A 417 -27.28 -0.39 -7.01
C MET A 417 -28.34 0.72 -6.89
N ARG A 418 -29.29 0.59 -5.96
CA ARG A 418 -30.33 1.61 -5.71
C ARG A 418 -29.82 2.85 -4.96
N GLY A 419 -28.73 2.74 -4.21
CA GLY A 419 -28.12 3.87 -3.50
C GLY A 419 -27.32 4.84 -4.38
N ILE A 420 -27.12 4.53 -5.66
CA ILE A 420 -26.28 5.32 -6.59
C ILE A 420 -27.12 6.20 -7.53
N THR A 421 -28.45 6.03 -7.58
CA THR A 421 -29.30 6.63 -8.63
C THR A 421 -30.37 7.61 -8.13
N SER A 422 -30.30 8.12 -6.89
CA SER A 422 -31.28 9.12 -6.45
C SER A 422 -30.70 10.17 -5.50
N GLU A 423 -29.91 11.12 -6.03
CA GLU A 423 -29.75 12.42 -5.37
C GLU A 423 -29.42 13.59 -6.32
N THR A 424 -29.85 13.50 -7.58
CA THR A 424 -29.77 14.63 -8.53
C THR A 424 -30.97 15.59 -8.49
N ASP A 425 -32.00 15.35 -7.67
CA ASP A 425 -33.23 16.16 -7.66
C ASP A 425 -33.44 17.05 -6.41
N LYS A 426 -32.39 17.39 -5.65
CA LYS A 426 -32.51 18.28 -4.47
C LYS A 426 -31.65 19.55 -4.48
N TYR A 427 -31.21 20.01 -5.65
CA TYR A 427 -30.49 21.28 -5.79
C TYR A 427 -31.30 22.46 -6.35
N HIS A 428 -32.64 22.38 -6.31
CA HIS A 428 -33.52 23.52 -6.63
C HIS A 428 -34.63 23.69 -5.57
N SER A 429 -34.29 24.13 -4.35
CA SER A 429 -35.30 24.71 -3.44
C SER A 429 -34.76 25.58 -2.30
N GLU A 430 -33.62 26.25 -2.44
CA GLU A 430 -33.18 27.27 -1.47
C GLU A 430 -32.60 28.50 -2.18
N ILE A 431 -33.44 29.19 -2.94
CA ILE A 431 -33.27 30.62 -3.19
C ILE A 431 -34.38 31.30 -2.40
N GLY A 432 -34.00 31.93 -1.28
CA GLY A 432 -34.91 32.76 -0.48
C GLY A 432 -35.46 33.93 -1.32
N PRO A 433 -36.61 34.51 -0.92
CA PRO A 433 -37.33 35.47 -1.74
C PRO A 433 -36.51 36.72 -2.03
N VAL A 434 -36.50 37.10 -3.30
CA VAL A 434 -36.04 38.40 -3.82
C VAL A 434 -36.98 39.49 -3.28
N PRO A 435 -36.47 40.67 -2.85
CA PRO A 435 -37.34 41.76 -2.39
C PRO A 435 -38.19 42.33 -3.52
N ASP A 436 -39.48 42.53 -3.24
CA ASP A 436 -40.45 43.21 -4.11
C ASP A 436 -40.03 44.65 -4.39
N ASP A 437 -39.80 44.99 -5.66
CA ASP A 437 -39.79 46.36 -6.15
C ASP A 437 -41.16 46.65 -6.79
N ALA A 438 -42.03 47.27 -6.01
CA ALA A 438 -43.32 47.78 -6.45
C ALA A 438 -43.28 49.31 -6.45
N SER A 439 -42.99 49.93 -7.61
CA SER A 439 -43.59 51.22 -8.00
C SER A 439 -43.33 51.58 -9.46
N ARG A 440 -44.15 51.07 -10.38
CA ARG A 440 -44.47 51.79 -11.64
C ARG A 440 -45.93 51.55 -12.03
N THR A 441 -46.80 52.44 -11.56
CA THR A 441 -48.05 52.81 -12.22
C THR A 441 -47.81 54.09 -13.02
N GLY A 442 -48.31 54.12 -14.25
CA GLY A 442 -48.03 55.18 -15.22
C GLY A 442 -48.64 56.55 -14.92
N THR A 443 -47.99 57.56 -15.49
CA THR A 443 -48.48 58.45 -16.55
C THR A 443 -47.27 59.15 -17.17
#